data_AF-A0A9D9WRC2-F1
#
_entry.id   AF-A0A9D9WRC2-F1
#
_cell.length_a   1.000
_cell.length_b   1.000
_cell.length_c   1.000
_cell.angle_alpha   90.00
_cell.angle_beta   90.00
_cell.angle_gamma   90.00
#
_symmetry.space_group_name_H-M   'P 1'
#
loop_
_entity.id
_entity.type
_entity.pdbx_description
1 polymer ?
#
loop_
_entity_poly.entity_id
_entity_poly.type
_entity_poly.pdbx_seq_one_letter_code
_entity_poly.pdbx_strand_id
1 'polypeptide(L)'
;MDKKRLQELISELQNGTDRQRRAASFKLSNSNEPGAVSALIQACSDSDGGVRQNALNGLRSIGNKEALDYLDSLNQQSFQDQGDKTTESIYKYAAEMMQHGSTAEQIQERLVEKGLDKSSASIVVQNLMKAQLQAINESAKRNMLYGALWCVGGIVFTVSSYSDANPGGTFSIAWGAILFGAILFIKGFANYKR
;
A
#
# COMPACT_ATOMS: atom_id res chain seq x y z
N MET A 1 30.16 -35.88 -8.86
CA MET A 1 31.28 -35.03 -8.40
C MET A 1 31.82 -35.64 -7.11
N ASP A 2 33.11 -35.50 -6.78
CA ASP A 2 33.58 -35.97 -5.47
C ASP A 2 33.10 -35.04 -4.32
N LYS A 3 33.06 -35.58 -3.10
CA LYS A 3 32.52 -34.84 -1.94
C LYS A 3 33.34 -33.58 -1.62
N LYS A 4 34.66 -33.62 -1.82
CA LYS A 4 35.55 -32.49 -1.54
C LYS A 4 35.27 -31.33 -2.50
N ARG A 5 35.16 -31.62 -3.79
CA ARG A 5 34.87 -30.63 -4.82
C ARG A 5 33.48 -30.03 -4.68
N LEU A 6 32.50 -30.83 -4.27
CA LEU A 6 31.17 -30.33 -3.92
C LEU A 6 31.24 -29.30 -2.78
N GLN A 7 31.96 -29.60 -1.70
CA GLN A 7 32.11 -28.70 -0.56
C GLN A 7 32.90 -27.44 -0.90
N GLU A 8 33.95 -27.55 -1.72
CA GLU A 8 34.69 -26.39 -2.24
C GLU A 8 33.77 -25.44 -3.03
N LEU A 9 32.97 -25.98 -3.95
CA LEU A 9 32.04 -25.17 -4.74
C LEU A 9 30.93 -24.55 -3.91
N ILE A 10 30.40 -25.26 -2.90
CA ILE A 10 29.44 -24.69 -1.95
C ILE A 10 30.07 -23.52 -1.18
N SER A 11 31.31 -23.68 -0.72
CA SER A 11 32.03 -22.60 -0.03
C SER A 11 32.31 -21.41 -0.95
N GLU A 12 32.70 -21.65 -2.20
CA GLU A 12 32.89 -20.59 -3.21
C GLU A 12 31.56 -19.87 -3.52
N LEU A 13 30.44 -20.59 -3.53
CA LEU A 13 29.11 -20.03 -3.73
C LEU A 13 28.66 -19.14 -2.57
N GLN A 14 29.00 -19.48 -1.33
CA GLN A 14 28.55 -18.72 -0.15
C GLN A 14 29.48 -17.56 0.20
N ASN A 15 30.80 -17.76 0.09
CA ASN A 15 31.81 -16.84 0.63
C ASN A 15 32.72 -16.23 -0.44
N GLY A 16 32.53 -16.57 -1.71
CA GLY A 16 33.37 -16.09 -2.80
C GLY A 16 33.05 -14.65 -3.24
N THR A 17 33.96 -14.09 -4.03
CA THR A 17 33.72 -12.89 -4.85
C THR A 17 32.57 -13.11 -5.83
N ASP A 18 31.98 -12.05 -6.38
CA ASP A 18 30.87 -12.17 -7.35
C ASP A 18 31.20 -13.09 -8.52
N ARG A 19 32.45 -13.06 -9.00
CA ARG A 19 32.95 -13.94 -10.05
C ARG A 19 33.02 -15.41 -9.60
N GLN A 20 33.48 -15.66 -8.38
CA GLN A 20 33.54 -17.00 -7.79
C GLN A 20 32.14 -17.54 -7.54
N ARG A 21 31.22 -16.75 -6.96
CA ARG A 21 29.83 -17.16 -6.73
C ARG A 21 29.12 -17.51 -8.04
N ARG A 22 29.26 -16.68 -9.09
CA ARG A 22 28.71 -16.99 -10.42
C ARG A 22 29.27 -18.29 -11.00
N ALA A 23 30.60 -18.47 -10.95
CA ALA A 23 31.25 -19.67 -11.47
C ALA A 23 30.86 -20.92 -10.69
N ALA A 24 30.79 -20.83 -9.36
CA ALA A 24 30.39 -21.91 -8.48
C ALA A 24 28.91 -22.29 -8.69
N SER A 25 28.01 -21.30 -8.70
CA SER A 25 26.58 -21.49 -8.98
C SER A 25 26.36 -22.16 -10.34
N PHE A 26 27.05 -21.69 -11.39
CA PHE A 26 26.96 -22.30 -12.72
C PHE A 26 27.40 -23.78 -12.71
N LYS A 27 28.53 -24.09 -12.08
CA LYS A 27 29.03 -25.47 -12.00
C LYS A 27 28.08 -26.37 -11.20
N LEU A 28 27.59 -25.91 -10.06
CA LEU A 28 26.63 -26.65 -9.23
C LEU A 28 25.30 -26.86 -9.94
N SER A 29 24.83 -25.86 -10.70
CA SER A 29 23.59 -25.98 -11.46
C SER A 29 23.64 -27.04 -12.58
N ASN A 30 24.83 -27.31 -13.12
CA ASN A 30 25.05 -28.30 -14.17
C ASN A 30 25.47 -29.68 -13.63
N SER A 31 25.77 -29.79 -12.34
CA SER A 31 26.27 -31.04 -11.76
C SER A 31 25.17 -31.99 -11.28
N ASN A 32 23.92 -31.52 -11.16
CA ASN A 32 22.77 -32.29 -10.63
C ASN A 32 23.05 -32.97 -9.28
N GLU A 33 23.83 -32.32 -8.41
CA GLU A 33 24.23 -32.90 -7.12
C GLU A 33 23.20 -32.56 -6.03
N PRO A 34 22.48 -33.54 -5.46
CA PRO A 34 21.46 -33.26 -4.44
C PRO A 34 22.02 -32.59 -3.18
N GLY A 35 23.30 -32.84 -2.85
CA GLY A 35 23.97 -32.18 -1.73
C GLY A 35 24.18 -30.67 -1.91
N ALA A 36 23.91 -30.11 -3.10
CA ALA A 36 24.00 -28.69 -3.37
C ALA A 36 22.68 -27.93 -3.11
N VAL A 37 21.57 -28.62 -2.88
CA VAL A 37 20.22 -28.01 -2.85
C VAL A 37 20.11 -26.88 -1.83
N SER A 38 20.52 -27.12 -0.59
CA SER A 38 20.49 -26.09 0.46
C SER A 38 21.31 -24.85 0.09
N ALA A 39 22.50 -25.03 -0.50
CA ALA A 39 23.34 -23.92 -0.95
C ALA A 39 22.72 -23.15 -2.14
N LEU A 40 22.08 -23.85 -3.07
CA LEU A 40 21.38 -23.23 -4.21
C LEU A 40 20.11 -22.49 -3.75
N ILE A 41 19.37 -23.01 -2.78
CA ILE A 41 18.23 -22.29 -2.16
C ILE A 41 18.71 -20.95 -1.58
N GLN A 42 19.82 -20.94 -0.84
CA GLN A 42 20.41 -19.71 -0.31
C GLN A 42 20.82 -18.74 -1.42
N ALA A 43 21.42 -19.26 -2.50
CA ALA A 43 21.87 -18.48 -3.65
C ALA A 43 20.72 -17.87 -4.49
N CYS A 44 19.47 -18.32 -4.31
CA CYS A 44 18.31 -17.67 -4.93
C CYS A 44 18.05 -16.25 -4.41
N SER A 45 18.66 -15.88 -3.28
CA SER A 45 18.63 -14.53 -2.69
C SER A 45 19.95 -13.76 -2.87
N ASP A 46 20.86 -14.23 -3.72
CA ASP A 46 22.13 -13.54 -3.97
C ASP A 46 21.90 -12.15 -4.59
N SER A 47 22.78 -11.19 -4.28
CA SER A 47 22.74 -9.85 -4.88
C SER A 47 22.92 -9.89 -6.40
N ASP A 48 23.65 -10.89 -6.90
CA ASP A 48 23.94 -11.09 -8.30
C ASP A 48 22.82 -11.83 -9.05
N GLY A 49 22.25 -11.18 -10.07
CA GLY A 49 21.16 -11.77 -10.86
C GLY A 49 21.53 -13.04 -11.64
N GLY A 50 22.80 -13.19 -12.04
CA GLY A 50 23.29 -14.40 -12.69
C GLY A 50 23.39 -15.57 -11.72
N VAL A 51 23.81 -15.32 -10.47
CA VAL A 51 23.84 -16.33 -9.41
C VAL A 51 22.43 -16.83 -9.11
N ARG A 52 21.46 -15.91 -8.95
CA ARG A 52 20.05 -16.28 -8.71
C ARG A 52 19.47 -17.16 -9.81
N GLN A 53 19.71 -16.80 -11.08
CA GLN A 53 19.18 -17.57 -12.21
C GLN A 53 19.81 -18.97 -12.30
N ASN A 54 21.13 -19.07 -12.11
CA ASN A 54 21.82 -20.36 -12.08
C ASN A 54 21.33 -21.23 -10.93
N ALA A 55 21.07 -20.63 -9.76
CA ALA A 55 20.54 -21.32 -8.60
C ALA A 55 19.16 -21.93 -8.88
N LEU A 56 18.22 -21.15 -9.44
CA LEU A 56 16.90 -21.63 -9.83
C LEU A 56 16.97 -22.74 -10.89
N ASN A 57 17.84 -22.60 -11.88
CA ASN A 57 18.05 -23.62 -12.90
C ASN A 57 18.61 -24.91 -12.28
N GLY A 58 19.57 -24.80 -11.36
CA GLY A 58 20.12 -25.94 -10.64
C GLY A 58 19.07 -26.67 -9.80
N LEU A 59 18.23 -25.94 -9.07
CA LEU A 59 17.12 -26.52 -8.31
C LEU A 59 16.14 -27.27 -9.20
N ARG A 60 15.78 -26.70 -10.36
CA ARG A 60 14.91 -27.37 -11.36
C ARG A 60 15.54 -28.65 -11.90
N SER A 61 16.84 -28.62 -12.20
CA SER A 61 17.54 -29.79 -12.74
C SER A 61 17.75 -30.90 -11.71
N ILE A 62 17.96 -30.56 -10.43
CA ILE A 62 18.10 -31.55 -9.34
C ILE A 62 16.76 -32.22 -9.04
N GLY A 63 15.66 -31.45 -8.97
CA GLY A 63 14.30 -31.99 -8.87
C GLY A 63 14.00 -32.85 -7.65
N ASN A 64 14.80 -32.76 -6.56
CA ASN A 64 14.47 -33.45 -5.31
C ASN A 64 13.30 -32.75 -4.59
N LYS A 65 12.72 -33.42 -3.60
CA LYS A 65 11.57 -32.89 -2.86
C LYS A 65 11.82 -31.48 -2.30
N GLU A 66 12.98 -31.26 -1.69
CA GLU A 66 13.33 -29.97 -1.09
C GLU A 66 13.42 -28.84 -2.14
N ALA A 67 14.03 -29.12 -3.30
CA ALA A 67 14.10 -28.16 -4.40
C ALA A 67 12.73 -27.85 -5.00
N LEU A 68 11.88 -28.86 -5.18
CA LEU A 68 10.52 -28.69 -5.70
C LEU A 68 9.64 -27.90 -4.71
N ASP A 69 9.66 -28.27 -3.43
CA ASP A 69 8.91 -27.57 -2.38
C ASP A 69 9.33 -26.07 -2.32
N TYR A 70 10.62 -25.77 -2.49
CA TYR A 70 11.10 -24.38 -2.56
C TYR A 70 10.62 -23.65 -3.82
N LEU A 71 10.72 -24.27 -5.00
CA LEU A 71 10.27 -23.67 -6.27
C LEU A 71 8.76 -23.39 -6.26
N ASP A 72 7.97 -24.29 -5.68
CA ASP A 72 6.52 -24.10 -5.50
C ASP A 72 6.24 -22.93 -4.55
N SER A 73 7.01 -22.80 -3.46
CA SER A 73 6.85 -21.67 -2.53
C SER A 73 7.16 -20.32 -3.20
N LEU A 74 8.19 -20.26 -4.06
CA LEU A 74 8.52 -19.07 -4.84
C LEU A 74 7.41 -18.71 -5.83
N ASN A 75 6.81 -19.71 -6.47
CA ASN A 75 5.73 -19.49 -7.42
C ASN A 75 4.48 -18.97 -6.71
N GLN A 76 4.12 -19.54 -5.56
CA GLN A 76 2.99 -19.05 -4.75
C GLN A 76 3.21 -17.60 -4.29
N GLN A 77 4.42 -17.25 -3.87
CA GLN A 77 4.76 -15.87 -3.50
C GLN A 77 4.67 -14.91 -4.68
N SER A 78 5.12 -15.31 -5.88
CA SER A 78 5.02 -14.46 -7.07
C SER A 78 3.57 -14.23 -7.50
N PHE A 79 2.71 -15.26 -7.39
CA PHE A 79 1.27 -15.12 -7.63
C PHE A 79 0.58 -14.20 -6.61
N GLN A 80 0.97 -14.28 -5.34
CA GLN A 80 0.45 -13.37 -4.29
C GLN A 80 0.91 -11.93 -4.50
N ASP A 81 2.19 -11.69 -4.75
CA ASP A 81 2.74 -10.36 -5.02
C ASP A 81 2.15 -9.73 -6.29
N GLN A 82 1.91 -10.54 -7.34
CA GLN A 82 1.20 -10.08 -8.52
C GLN A 82 -0.28 -9.79 -8.23
N GLY A 83 -0.95 -10.61 -7.42
CA GLY A 83 -2.33 -10.39 -7.00
C GLY A 83 -2.50 -9.10 -6.21
N ASP A 84 -1.60 -8.83 -5.26
CA ASP A 84 -1.62 -7.64 -4.42
C ASP A 84 -1.31 -6.37 -5.21
N LYS A 85 -0.26 -6.38 -6.05
CA LYS A 85 0.09 -5.24 -6.91
C LYS A 85 -1.01 -4.93 -7.93
N THR A 86 -1.62 -5.96 -8.50
CA THR A 86 -2.71 -5.80 -9.47
C THR A 86 -3.93 -5.21 -8.76
N THR A 87 -4.29 -5.74 -7.60
CA THR A 87 -5.40 -5.25 -6.78
C THR A 87 -5.21 -3.80 -6.37
N GLU A 88 -4.03 -3.43 -5.86
CA GLU A 88 -3.71 -2.05 -5.49
C GLU A 88 -3.83 -1.09 -6.69
N SER A 89 -3.30 -1.49 -7.85
CA SER A 89 -3.39 -0.68 -9.08
C SER A 89 -4.83 -0.46 -9.53
N ILE A 90 -5.69 -1.47 -9.37
CA ILE A 90 -7.12 -1.41 -9.67
C ILE A 90 -7.86 -0.48 -8.72
N TYR A 91 -7.61 -0.59 -7.42
CA TYR A 91 -8.18 0.30 -6.42
C TYR A 91 -7.77 1.76 -6.67
N LYS A 92 -6.49 2.00 -6.96
CA LYS A 92 -5.97 3.33 -7.26
C LYS A 92 -6.63 3.93 -8.51
N TYR A 93 -6.72 3.15 -9.58
CA TYR A 93 -7.36 3.55 -10.82
C TYR A 93 -8.84 3.90 -10.63
N ALA A 94 -9.59 3.04 -9.93
CA ALA A 94 -10.98 3.31 -9.59
C ALA A 94 -11.15 4.56 -8.71
N ALA A 95 -10.25 4.78 -7.74
CA ALA A 95 -10.25 5.97 -6.91
C ALA A 95 -9.99 7.26 -7.71
N GLU A 96 -9.06 7.22 -8.68
CA GLU A 96 -8.77 8.34 -9.58
C GLU A 96 -10.00 8.68 -10.45
N MET A 97 -10.65 7.68 -11.02
CA MET A 97 -11.89 7.87 -11.78
C MET A 97 -13.00 8.52 -10.94
N MET A 98 -13.14 8.13 -9.67
CA MET A 98 -14.09 8.76 -8.74
C MET A 98 -13.76 10.22 -8.49
N GLN A 99 -12.47 10.57 -8.33
CA GLN A 99 -12.07 11.97 -8.14
C GLN A 99 -12.40 12.84 -9.36
N HIS A 100 -12.33 12.26 -10.56
CA HIS A 100 -12.76 12.92 -11.81
C HIS A 100 -14.28 12.95 -12.02
N GLY A 101 -15.07 12.48 -11.04
CA GLY A 101 -16.53 12.51 -11.11
C GLY A 101 -17.15 11.40 -11.98
N SER A 102 -16.40 10.32 -12.24
CA SER A 102 -16.96 9.15 -12.92
C SER A 102 -18.03 8.49 -12.06
N THR A 103 -19.09 8.01 -12.69
CA THR A 103 -20.17 7.27 -12.03
C THR A 103 -19.73 5.86 -11.63
N ALA A 104 -20.44 5.26 -10.68
CA ALA A 104 -20.17 3.89 -10.22
C ALA A 104 -20.23 2.89 -11.39
N GLU A 105 -21.17 3.10 -12.32
CA GLU A 105 -21.38 2.27 -13.51
C GLU A 105 -20.19 2.37 -14.48
N GLN A 106 -19.71 3.59 -14.77
CA GLN A 106 -18.55 3.81 -15.63
C GLN A 106 -17.28 3.18 -15.04
N ILE A 107 -17.09 3.29 -13.73
CA ILE A 107 -15.94 2.69 -13.06
C ILE A 107 -16.04 1.17 -13.15
N GLN A 108 -17.22 0.59 -12.87
CA GLN A 108 -17.43 -0.86 -13.02
C GLN A 108 -17.13 -1.35 -14.44
N GLU A 109 -17.62 -0.65 -15.47
CA GLU A 109 -17.36 -1.00 -16.87
C GLU A 109 -15.86 -1.00 -17.18
N ARG A 110 -15.13 0.04 -16.78
CA ARG A 110 -13.68 0.13 -16.98
C ARG A 110 -12.91 -0.93 -16.19
N LEU A 111 -13.39 -1.30 -15.01
CA LEU A 111 -12.80 -2.39 -14.23
C LEU A 111 -13.02 -3.75 -14.92
N VAL A 112 -14.20 -3.98 -15.50
CA VAL A 112 -14.46 -5.20 -16.27
C VAL A 112 -13.62 -5.25 -17.54
N GLU A 113 -13.45 -4.13 -18.25
CA GLU A 113 -12.54 -4.00 -19.40
C GLU A 113 -11.09 -4.39 -19.04
N LYS A 114 -10.67 -4.12 -17.79
CA LYS A 114 -9.36 -4.49 -17.26
C LYS A 114 -9.26 -5.95 -16.77
N GLY A 115 -10.31 -6.74 -16.96
CA GLY A 115 -10.33 -8.17 -16.66
C GLY A 115 -10.91 -8.54 -15.29
N LEU A 116 -11.54 -7.60 -14.58
CA LEU A 116 -12.31 -7.95 -13.38
C LEU A 116 -13.66 -8.54 -13.76
N ASP A 117 -14.12 -9.52 -12.99
CA ASP A 117 -15.50 -9.93 -13.08
C ASP A 117 -16.43 -8.84 -12.52
N LYS A 118 -17.69 -8.86 -12.96
CA LYS A 118 -18.70 -7.86 -12.59
C LYS A 118 -18.94 -7.80 -11.08
N SER A 119 -18.85 -8.92 -10.37
CA SER A 119 -19.04 -8.97 -8.91
C SER A 119 -17.90 -8.29 -8.19
N SER A 120 -16.65 -8.63 -8.52
CA SER A 120 -15.46 -8.00 -7.93
C SER A 120 -15.38 -6.50 -8.22
N ALA A 121 -15.67 -6.08 -9.45
CA ALA A 121 -15.73 -4.66 -9.79
C ALA A 121 -16.75 -3.89 -8.94
N SER A 122 -17.92 -4.48 -8.69
CA SER A 122 -18.94 -3.87 -7.83
C SER A 122 -18.48 -3.74 -6.37
N ILE A 123 -17.76 -4.74 -5.85
CA ILE A 123 -17.22 -4.73 -4.48
C ILE A 123 -16.16 -3.64 -4.33
N VAL A 124 -15.23 -3.53 -5.28
CA VAL A 124 -14.19 -2.49 -5.30
C VAL A 124 -14.83 -1.10 -5.26
N VAL A 125 -15.79 -0.84 -6.15
CA VAL A 125 -16.49 0.45 -6.22
C VAL A 125 -17.26 0.74 -4.94
N GLN A 126 -18.01 -0.24 -4.40
CA GLN A 126 -18.76 -0.05 -3.16
C GLN A 126 -17.84 0.25 -1.97
N ASN A 127 -16.72 -0.45 -1.85
CA ASN A 127 -15.75 -0.22 -0.78
C ASN A 127 -15.10 1.15 -0.90
N LEU A 128 -14.74 1.57 -2.12
CA LEU A 128 -14.18 2.91 -2.37
C LEU A 128 -15.19 4.02 -2.10
N MET A 129 -16.45 3.87 -2.50
CA MET A 129 -17.51 4.84 -2.19
C MET A 129 -17.72 4.97 -0.68
N LYS A 130 -17.75 3.85 0.06
CA LYS A 130 -17.84 3.86 1.53
C LYS A 130 -16.63 4.56 2.15
N ALA A 131 -15.42 4.28 1.67
CA ALA A 131 -14.20 4.91 2.17
C ALA A 131 -14.18 6.43 1.90
N GLN A 132 -14.59 6.86 0.70
CA GLN A 132 -14.69 8.29 0.36
C GLN A 132 -15.74 8.99 1.21
N LEU A 133 -16.93 8.39 1.39
CA LEU A 133 -17.99 8.95 2.22
C LEU A 133 -17.54 9.08 3.69
N GLN A 134 -16.83 8.08 4.22
CA GLN A 134 -16.24 8.16 5.55
C GLN A 134 -15.23 9.30 5.65
N ALA A 135 -14.33 9.47 4.68
CA ALA A 135 -13.37 10.56 4.68
C ALA A 135 -14.04 11.94 4.61
N ILE A 136 -15.06 12.09 3.75
CA ILE A 136 -15.88 13.30 3.65
C ILE A 136 -16.58 13.57 4.99
N ASN A 137 -17.22 12.56 5.58
CA ASN A 137 -17.90 12.67 6.86
C ASN A 137 -16.96 13.04 8.01
N GLU A 138 -15.75 12.48 8.05
CA GLU A 138 -14.75 12.84 9.05
C GLU A 138 -14.25 14.28 8.88
N SER A 139 -14.03 14.74 7.65
CA SER A 139 -13.70 16.14 7.38
C SER A 139 -14.86 17.08 7.75
N ALA A 140 -16.10 16.65 7.50
CA ALA A 140 -17.31 17.39 7.80
C ALA A 140 -17.51 17.55 9.31
N LYS A 141 -17.37 16.47 10.08
CA LYS A 141 -17.43 16.48 11.56
C LYS A 141 -16.36 17.39 12.15
N ARG A 142 -15.12 17.33 11.65
CA ARG A 142 -14.04 18.21 12.11
C ARG A 142 -14.34 19.68 11.80
N ASN A 143 -14.81 20.00 10.59
CA ASN A 143 -15.20 21.36 10.24
C ASN A 143 -16.37 21.88 11.08
N MET A 144 -17.35 21.03 11.40
CA MET A 144 -18.41 21.35 12.35
C MET A 144 -17.86 21.61 13.75
N LEU A 145 -16.95 20.76 14.25
CA LEU A 145 -16.37 20.93 15.58
C LEU A 145 -15.54 22.21 15.69
N TYR A 146 -14.64 22.46 14.74
CA TYR A 146 -13.84 23.69 14.72
C TYR A 146 -14.71 24.93 14.53
N GLY A 147 -15.73 24.86 13.66
CA GLY A 147 -16.69 25.94 13.49
C GLY A 147 -17.45 26.25 14.79
N ALA A 148 -17.96 25.22 15.47
CA ALA A 148 -18.64 25.36 16.76
C ALA A 148 -17.71 25.93 17.84
N LEU A 149 -16.48 25.43 17.93
CA LEU A 149 -15.48 25.90 18.89
C LEU A 149 -15.16 27.39 18.70
N TRP A 150 -14.99 27.81 17.45
CA TRP A 150 -14.66 29.19 17.10
C TRP A 150 -15.85 30.15 17.36
N CYS A 151 -17.08 29.69 17.11
CA CYS A 151 -18.29 30.42 17.49
C CYS A 151 -18.40 30.60 19.01
N VAL A 152 -18.25 29.52 19.78
CA VAL A 152 -18.36 29.55 21.24
C VAL A 152 -17.27 30.46 21.83
N GLY A 153 -16.02 30.33 21.37
CA GLY A 153 -14.93 31.20 21.80
C GLY A 153 -15.20 32.68 21.50
N GLY A 154 -15.67 32.99 20.30
CA GLY A 154 -16.01 34.36 19.91
C GLY A 154 -17.15 34.95 20.73
N ILE A 155 -18.17 34.16 21.05
CA ILE A 155 -19.30 34.57 21.91
C ILE A 155 -18.80 34.81 23.35
N VAL A 156 -18.06 33.86 23.93
CA VAL A 156 -17.53 33.99 25.30
C VAL A 156 -16.63 35.21 25.43
N PHE A 157 -15.74 35.44 24.46
CA PHE A 157 -14.87 36.62 24.44
C PHE A 157 -15.69 37.93 24.34
N THR A 158 -16.72 37.94 23.50
CA THR A 158 -17.60 39.12 23.34
C THR A 158 -18.38 39.40 24.63
N VAL A 159 -18.92 38.36 25.28
CA VAL A 159 -19.64 38.50 26.56
C VAL A 159 -18.71 38.98 27.67
N SER A 160 -17.49 38.45 27.76
CA SER A 160 -16.49 38.92 28.73
C SER A 160 -16.11 40.39 28.49
N SER A 161 -15.88 40.79 27.24
CA SER A 161 -15.59 42.19 26.90
C SER A 161 -16.76 43.12 27.22
N TYR A 162 -18.00 42.62 27.16
CA TYR A 162 -19.19 43.38 27.52
C TYR A 162 -19.36 43.51 29.04
N SER A 163 -19.11 42.43 29.80
CA SER A 163 -19.24 42.44 31.27
C SER A 163 -18.22 43.36 31.94
N ASP A 164 -17.04 43.51 31.34
CA ASP A 164 -15.97 44.37 31.87
C ASP A 164 -16.15 45.85 31.45
N ALA A 165 -17.14 46.16 30.60
CA ALA A 165 -17.37 47.51 30.12
C ALA A 165 -18.25 48.32 31.09
N ASN A 166 -17.78 49.50 31.51
CA ASN A 166 -18.55 50.44 32.31
C ASN A 166 -19.68 51.10 31.49
N PRO A 167 -20.74 51.65 32.14
CA PRO A 167 -21.82 52.36 31.45
C PRO A 167 -21.27 53.51 30.57
N GLY A 168 -21.48 53.43 29.26
CA GLY A 168 -20.93 54.37 28.26
C GLY A 168 -19.55 54.00 27.69
N GLY A 169 -18.98 52.85 28.08
CA GLY A 169 -17.72 52.32 27.55
C GLY A 169 -17.85 51.58 26.21
N THR A 170 -16.73 51.38 25.53
CA THR A 170 -16.64 50.61 24.27
C THR A 170 -16.37 49.13 24.56
N PHE A 171 -17.10 48.21 23.93
CA PHE A 171 -16.82 46.77 23.97
C PHE A 171 -16.38 46.26 22.59
N SER A 172 -15.59 45.18 22.58
CA SER A 172 -15.08 44.57 21.36
C SER A 172 -15.87 43.32 21.00
N ILE A 173 -16.40 43.28 19.77
CA ILE A 173 -17.11 42.10 19.24
C ILE A 173 -16.14 41.30 18.38
N ALA A 174 -15.98 40.01 18.68
CA ALA A 174 -15.18 39.10 17.86
C ALA A 174 -15.96 38.62 16.61
N TRP A 175 -16.57 39.55 15.87
CA TRP A 175 -17.46 39.25 14.74
C TRP A 175 -16.74 38.46 13.64
N GLY A 176 -15.46 38.74 13.40
CA GLY A 176 -14.64 37.99 12.45
C GLY A 176 -14.46 36.52 12.85
N ALA A 177 -14.33 36.25 14.16
CA ALA A 177 -14.27 34.89 14.66
C ALA A 177 -15.62 34.19 14.51
N ILE A 178 -16.70 34.82 14.95
CA ILE A 178 -18.05 34.22 14.90
C ILE A 178 -18.47 33.90 13.44
N LEU A 179 -18.23 34.81 12.49
CA LEU A 179 -18.55 34.57 11.08
C LEU A 179 -17.71 33.45 10.45
N PHE A 180 -16.41 33.41 10.72
CA PHE A 180 -15.54 32.35 10.22
C PHE A 180 -15.96 30.98 10.76
N GLY A 181 -16.30 30.90 12.05
CA GLY A 181 -16.78 29.69 12.70
C GLY A 181 -18.11 29.22 12.12
N ALA A 182 -19.04 30.14 11.88
CA ALA A 182 -20.34 29.84 11.28
C ALA A 182 -20.21 29.30 9.84
N ILE A 183 -19.31 29.88 9.03
CA ILE A 183 -19.04 29.41 7.67
C ILE A 183 -18.48 27.97 7.69
N LEU A 184 -17.51 27.69 8.56
CA LEU A 184 -16.95 26.34 8.71
C LEU A 184 -18.00 25.32 9.17
N PHE A 185 -18.85 25.70 10.12
CA PHE A 185 -19.92 24.85 10.63
C PHE A 185 -20.95 24.51 9.55
N ILE A 186 -21.44 25.52 8.84
CA ILE A 186 -22.43 25.36 7.76
C ILE A 186 -21.85 24.52 6.63
N LYS A 187 -20.59 24.76 6.24
CA LYS A 187 -19.89 23.97 5.21
C LYS A 187 -19.75 22.50 5.62
N GLY A 188 -19.38 22.24 6.88
CA GLY A 188 -19.34 20.88 7.43
C GLY A 188 -20.72 20.21 7.43
N PHE A 189 -21.75 20.91 7.90
CA PHE A 189 -23.12 20.39 7.94
C PHE A 189 -23.68 20.08 6.54
N ALA A 190 -23.47 20.97 5.57
CA ALA A 190 -23.90 20.77 4.19
C ALA A 190 -23.22 19.55 3.53
N ASN A 191 -21.94 19.32 3.84
CA ASN A 191 -21.19 18.17 3.33
C ASN A 191 -21.57 16.85 4.02
N TYR A 192 -22.03 16.88 5.27
CA TYR A 192 -22.47 15.69 6.01
C TYR A 192 -23.85 15.16 5.56
N LYS A 193 -24.73 16.07 5.10
CA LYS A 193 -26.09 15.74 4.67
C LYS A 193 -26.18 15.27 3.21
N ARG A 194 -25.07 15.36 2.47
CA ARG A 194 -24.98 15.07 1.04
C ARG A 194 -24.58 13.62 0.80
#